data_AF-A0A921B733-F1
#
_entry.id   AF-A0A921B733-F1
#
_cell.length_a   1.000
_cell.length_b   1.000
_cell.length_c   1.000
_cell.angle_alpha   90.00
_cell.angle_beta   90.00
_cell.angle_gamma   90.00
#
_symmetry.space_group_name_H-M   'P 1'
#
loop_
_entity.id
_entity.type
_entity.pdbx_description
1 polymer ?
#
loop_
_entity_poly.entity_id
_entity_poly.type
_entity_poly.pdbx_seq_one_letter_code
_entity_poly.pdbx_strand_id
1 'polypeptide(L)'
;MAVAEMALWDLVGRSLDVPVWKLLGGYREKVPAYGSTMCGDEMAGGLATPADYGNFAEWMVNRGYKALNFTRGCRRFHGHRV
;
A
#
# COMPACT_ATOMS: atom_id res chain seq x y z
N MET A 1 -8.97 0.27 19.73
CA MET A 1 -7.90 -0.06 20.70
C MET A 1 -6.50 -0.12 20.09
N ALA A 2 -6.35 -0.35 18.77
CA ALA A 2 -5.04 -0.45 18.10
C ALA A 2 -4.07 0.74 18.32
N VAL A 3 -4.56 1.98 18.37
CA VAL A 3 -3.69 3.17 18.50
C VAL A 3 -2.95 3.20 19.84
N ALA A 4 -3.63 2.82 20.93
CA ALA A 4 -3.02 2.81 22.26
C ALA A 4 -1.92 1.76 22.38
N GLU A 5 -2.13 0.57 21.81
CA GLU A 5 -1.11 -0.49 21.80
C GLU A 5 0.09 -0.13 20.94
N MET A 6 -0.11 0.48 19.77
CA MET A 6 1.00 0.94 18.93
C MET A 6 1.87 1.99 19.64
N ALA A 7 1.25 2.90 20.40
CA ALA A 7 1.98 3.90 21.19
C ALA A 7 2.81 3.26 22.32
N LEU A 8 2.29 2.22 23.00
CA LEU A 8 3.04 1.49 24.01
C LEU A 8 4.24 0.75 23.41
N TRP A 9 4.06 0.11 22.25
CA TRP A 9 5.17 -0.55 21.54
C TRP A 9 6.23 0.43 21.06
N ASP A 10 5.83 1.61 20.56
CA ASP A 10 6.78 2.67 20.18
C ASP A 10 7.57 3.19 21.41
N LEU A 11 6.89 3.39 22.55
CA LEU A 11 7.53 3.81 23.80
C LEU A 11 8.56 2.78 24.28
N VAL A 12 8.23 1.49 24.27
CA VAL A 12 9.14 0.41 24.68
C VAL A 12 10.32 0.30 23.72
N GLY A 13 10.08 0.39 22.41
CA GLY A 13 11.14 0.39 21.39
C GLY A 13 12.13 1.55 21.57
N ARG A 14 11.63 2.76 21.82
CA ARG A 14 12.46 3.94 22.09
C ARG A 14 13.23 3.84 23.41
N SER A 15 12.60 3.31 24.46
CA SER A 15 13.24 3.19 25.78
C SER A 15 14.41 2.21 25.78
N LEU A 16 14.34 1.18 24.92
CA LEU A 16 15.38 0.16 24.79
C LEU A 16 16.35 0.44 23.63
N ASP A 17 16.11 1.50 22.84
CA ASP A 17 16.82 1.81 21.58
C ASP A 17 16.89 0.62 20.60
N VAL A 18 15.84 -0.22 20.61
CA VAL A 18 15.72 -1.39 19.74
C VAL A 18 14.45 -1.27 18.90
N PRO A 19 14.52 -1.47 17.57
CA PRO A 19 13.32 -1.44 16.75
C PRO A 19 12.36 -2.57 17.13
N VAL A 20 11.05 -2.26 17.17
CA VAL A 20 9.99 -3.16 17.65
C VAL A 20 9.98 -4.53 16.98
N TRP A 21 10.30 -4.61 15.68
CA TRP A 21 10.35 -5.88 14.97
C TRP A 21 11.46 -6.83 15.46
N LYS A 22 12.54 -6.31 16.06
CA LYS A 22 13.57 -7.12 16.73
C LYS A 22 13.08 -7.61 18.09
N LEU A 23 12.33 -6.77 18.82
CA LEU A 23 11.71 -7.16 20.10
C LEU A 23 10.69 -8.30 19.92
N LEU A 24 10.00 -8.34 18.77
CA LEU A 24 9.01 -9.37 18.44
C LEU A 24 9.60 -10.67 17.86
N GLY A 25 10.94 -10.81 17.78
CA GLY A 25 11.59 -12.03 17.33
C GLY A 25 12.22 -12.00 15.93
N GLY A 26 12.43 -10.80 15.35
CA GLY A 26 13.50 -10.56 14.38
C GLY A 26 13.52 -11.45 13.13
N TYR A 27 12.38 -11.73 12.50
CA TYR A 27 12.32 -12.74 11.42
C TYR A 27 13.02 -12.33 10.10
N ARG A 28 12.83 -11.09 9.62
CA ARG A 28 13.45 -10.62 8.37
C ARG A 28 13.73 -9.12 8.39
N GLU A 29 14.88 -8.72 7.85
CA GLU A 29 15.30 -7.31 7.79
C GLU A 29 14.72 -6.57 6.57
N LYS A 30 14.40 -7.30 5.49
CA LYS A 30 13.85 -6.73 4.25
C LYS A 30 12.60 -7.50 3.83
N VAL A 31 11.60 -6.76 3.38
CA VAL A 31 10.34 -7.30 2.86
C VAL A 31 10.16 -6.75 1.44
N PRO A 32 9.91 -7.59 0.42
CA PRO A 32 9.53 -7.09 -0.89
C PRO A 32 8.18 -6.38 -0.80
N ALA A 33 8.15 -5.09 -1.11
CA ALA A 33 6.91 -4.33 -1.20
C ALA A 33 6.25 -4.58 -2.56
N TYR A 34 4.92 -4.66 -2.55
CA TYR A 34 4.14 -4.60 -3.78
C TYR A 34 3.65 -3.17 -4.01
N GLY A 35 3.62 -2.74 -5.27
CA GLY A 35 3.07 -1.46 -5.66
C GLY A 35 1.55 -1.52 -5.59
N SER A 36 0.97 -0.96 -4.53
CA SER A 36 -0.49 -0.81 -4.41
C SER A 36 -0.93 0.46 -5.13
N THR A 37 -1.75 0.33 -6.16
CA THR A 37 -2.37 1.48 -6.82
C THR A 37 -3.58 1.98 -6.02
N MET A 38 -3.82 3.28 -6.06
CA MET A 38 -5.06 3.86 -5.54
C MET A 38 -6.27 3.41 -6.38
N CYS A 39 -7.46 3.56 -5.80
CA CYS A 39 -8.72 3.31 -6.50
C CYS A 39 -8.77 4.08 -7.81
N GLY A 40 -9.27 3.44 -8.87
CA GLY A 40 -9.57 4.13 -10.13
C GLY A 40 -10.44 5.36 -9.90
N ASP A 41 -10.00 6.48 -10.46
CA ASP A 41 -10.68 7.76 -10.44
C ASP A 41 -11.25 8.08 -11.83
N GLU A 42 -12.08 9.10 -11.93
CA GLU A 42 -12.58 9.62 -13.23
C GLU A 42 -11.79 10.88 -13.66
N MET A 43 -10.62 11.11 -13.04
CA MET A 43 -9.83 12.32 -13.27
C MET A 43 -8.98 12.16 -14.53
N ALA A 44 -9.00 13.17 -15.39
CA ALA A 44 -8.14 13.22 -16.57
C ALA A 44 -6.66 13.23 -16.14
N GLY A 45 -5.90 12.20 -16.54
CA GLY A 45 -4.51 12.00 -16.13
C GLY A 45 -4.31 11.20 -14.84
N GLY A 46 -5.39 10.66 -14.26
CA GLY A 46 -5.35 9.72 -13.13
C GLY A 46 -5.37 8.26 -13.58
N LEU A 47 -6.07 7.41 -12.83
CA LEU A 47 -6.23 5.98 -13.12
C LEU A 47 -7.62 5.71 -13.72
N ALA A 48 -7.98 6.49 -14.74
CA ALA A 48 -9.30 6.48 -15.35
C ALA A 48 -9.45 5.45 -16.48
N THR A 49 -8.40 5.23 -17.27
CA THR A 49 -8.45 4.28 -18.40
C THR A 49 -7.54 3.08 -18.20
N PRO A 50 -7.84 1.92 -18.80
CA PRO A 50 -6.93 0.77 -18.80
C PRO A 50 -5.53 1.09 -19.33
N ALA A 51 -5.41 2.06 -20.25
CA ALA A 51 -4.13 2.50 -20.78
C ALA A 51 -3.31 3.27 -19.73
N ASP A 52 -3.95 4.10 -18.90
CA ASP A 52 -3.27 4.83 -17.81
C ASP A 52 -2.76 3.87 -16.73
N TYR A 53 -3.52 2.82 -16.42
CA TYR A 53 -3.04 1.73 -15.56
C TYR A 53 -1.80 1.04 -16.13
N GLY A 54 -1.73 0.85 -17.45
CA GLY A 54 -0.56 0.30 -18.15
C GLY A 54 0.67 1.19 -18.03
N ASN A 55 0.53 2.48 -18.32
CA ASN A 55 1.61 3.47 -18.18
C ASN A 55 2.11 3.56 -16.73
N PHE A 56 1.20 3.50 -15.76
CA PHE A 56 1.55 3.52 -14.34
C PHE A 56 2.22 2.20 -13.89
N ALA A 57 1.82 1.07 -14.47
CA ALA A 57 2.48 -0.22 -14.25
C ALA A 57 3.94 -0.17 -14.72
N GLU A 58 4.20 0.35 -15.92
CA GLU A 58 5.55 0.50 -16.45
C GLU A 58 6.42 1.38 -15.55
N TRP A 59 5.87 2.50 -15.07
CA TRP A 59 6.55 3.36 -14.10
C TRP A 59 6.89 2.61 -12.80
N MET A 60 5.97 1.80 -12.27
CA MET A 60 6.23 1.02 -11.05
C MET A 60 7.25 -0.10 -11.25
N VAL A 61 7.24 -0.77 -12.40
CA VAL A 61 8.23 -1.79 -12.73
C VAL A 61 9.62 -1.16 -12.83
N ASN A 62 9.74 0.00 -13.49
CA ASN A 62 11.00 0.75 -13.55
C ASN A 62 11.50 1.22 -12.18
N ARG A 63 10.58 1.46 -11.23
CA ARG A 63 10.92 1.79 -9.84
C ARG A 63 11.38 0.57 -9.02
N GLY A 64 11.22 -0.64 -9.54
CA GLY A 64 11.71 -1.89 -8.95
C GLY A 64 10.67 -2.69 -8.16
N TYR A 65 9.38 -2.38 -8.30
CA TYR A 65 8.32 -3.20 -7.69
C TYR A 65 8.19 -4.54 -8.40
N LYS A 66 8.24 -5.64 -7.64
CA LYS A 66 8.14 -7.01 -8.16
C LYS A 66 6.70 -7.54 -8.27
N ALA A 67 5.77 -6.87 -7.58
CA ALA A 67 4.36 -7.22 -7.58
C ALA A 67 3.54 -5.93 -7.62
N LEU A 68 2.44 -5.95 -8.36
CA LEU A 68 1.55 -4.82 -8.55
C LEU A 68 0.13 -5.25 -8.17
N ASN A 69 -0.55 -4.43 -7.38
CA ASN A 69 -1.95 -4.63 -7.05
C ASN A 69 -2.78 -3.47 -7.61
N PHE A 70 -3.71 -3.82 -8.50
CA PHE A 70 -4.59 -2.86 -9.17
C PHE A 70 -5.94 -2.78 -8.46
N THR A 71 -6.18 -1.68 -7.76
CA THR A 71 -7.49 -1.43 -7.15
C THR A 71 -8.42 -0.87 -8.20
N ARG A 72 -9.19 -1.75 -8.87
CA ARG A 72 -10.24 -1.29 -9.77
C ARG A 72 -11.24 -0.44 -9.00
N GLY A 73 -11.62 0.68 -9.62
CA GLY A 73 -12.45 1.74 -9.05
C GLY A 73 -13.54 1.22 -8.13
N CYS A 74 -13.71 1.92 -7.01
CA CYS A 74 -14.82 1.69 -6.11
C CYS A 74 -16.09 1.91 -6.93
N ARG A 75 -16.74 0.81 -7.35
CA ARG A 75 -18.05 0.88 -8.00
C ARG A 75 -18.95 1.59 -6.99
N ARG A 76 -19.22 2.88 -7.20
CA ARG A 76 -20.33 3.55 -6.52
C ARG A 76 -21.54 2.70 -6.91
N PHE A 77 -22.05 1.91 -5.97
CA PHE A 77 -23.37 1.31 -6.05
C PHE A 77 -24.38 2.47 -6.01
N HIS A 78 -24.45 3.25 -7.09
CA HIS A 78 -25.60 4.06 -7.43
C HIS A 78 -26.18 3.34 -8.63
N GLY A 79 -27.25 2.60 -8.36
CA GLY A 79 -27.79 1.63 -9.27
C GLY A 79 -28.05 2.23 -10.64
N HIS A 80 -27.41 1.69 -11.67
CA HIS A 80 -28.08 1.43 -12.92
C HIS A 80 -27.45 0.21 -13.57
N ARG A 81 -28.36 -0.72 -13.88
CA ARG A 81 -28.19 -1.98 -14.58
C ARG A 81 -27.84 -1.68 -16.05
N VAL A 82 -26.76 -2.27 -16.55
CA VAL A 82 -26.59 -2.72 -17.94
C VAL A 82 -25.58 -3.85 -17.97
#